data_AF-A0A1Q3SNX2-F1
#
_entry.id   AF-A0A1Q3SNX2-F1
#
_cell.length_a   1.000
_cell.length_b   1.000
_cell.length_c   1.000
_cell.angle_alpha   90.00
_cell.angle_beta   90.00
_cell.angle_gamma   90.00
#
_symmetry.space_group_name_H-M   'P 1'
#
loop_
_entity.id
_entity.type
_entity.pdbx_description
1 polymer ?
#
loop_
_entity_poly.entity_id
_entity_poly.type
_entity_poly.pdbx_seq_one_letter_code
_entity_poly.pdbx_strand_id
1 'polypeptide(L)'
;MSNISVISQEYKTASELSQTIDKALLELKKALLEAKKPNGILPQKRIGSSSSKYKGSQRSPAAIKNLGEPETDTNSFNNTMRNLADVLNVLVVLLDPSKEPPTNRPEKPIQIPVALVIRLRDERRGDLDYYLEDLNQIAERLKYNPTGLTNNDLKIIDHLASSADTQATVLFRRLMRR
;
A
#
# COMPACT_ATOMS: atom_id res chain seq x y z
N MET A 1 32.16 -0.43 -14.34
CA MET A 1 30.99 -1.22 -13.89
C MET A 1 30.34 -1.86 -15.10
N SER A 2 29.98 -3.14 -15.06
CA SER A 2 29.38 -3.82 -16.21
C SER A 2 27.95 -3.33 -16.44
N ASN A 3 27.55 -3.17 -17.71
CA ASN A 3 26.17 -2.78 -18.08
C ASN A 3 25.11 -3.73 -17.50
N ILE A 4 25.47 -5.00 -17.29
CA ILE A 4 24.60 -6.02 -16.67
C ILE A 4 24.32 -5.68 -15.21
N SER A 5 25.33 -5.22 -14.46
CA SER A 5 25.16 -4.84 -13.05
C SER A 5 24.20 -3.66 -12.90
N VAL A 6 24.26 -2.69 -13.81
CA VAL A 6 23.37 -1.52 -13.80
C VAL A 6 21.93 -1.93 -14.10
N ILE A 7 21.71 -2.71 -15.17
CA ILE A 7 20.36 -3.17 -15.57
C ILE A 7 19.75 -4.07 -14.49
N SER A 8 20.56 -4.94 -13.85
CA SER A 8 20.10 -5.79 -12.75
C SER A 8 19.65 -4.97 -11.54
N GLN A 9 20.42 -3.94 -11.17
CA GLN A 9 20.04 -3.04 -10.08
C GLN A 9 18.76 -2.26 -10.41
N GLU A 10 18.66 -1.70 -11.62
CA GLU A 10 17.45 -0.98 -12.05
C GLU A 10 16.22 -1.89 -12.06
N TYR A 11 16.37 -3.12 -12.54
CA TYR A 11 15.28 -4.11 -12.53
C TYR A 11 14.81 -4.39 -11.10
N LYS A 12 15.76 -4.64 -10.18
CA LYS A 12 15.45 -4.88 -8.77
C LYS A 12 14.67 -3.70 -8.18
N THR A 13 15.16 -2.48 -8.37
CA THR A 13 14.49 -1.27 -7.88
C THR A 13 13.07 -1.11 -8.46
N ALA A 14 12.88 -1.34 -9.77
CA ALA A 14 11.57 -1.24 -10.39
C ALA A 14 10.59 -2.32 -9.89
N SER A 15 11.08 -3.55 -9.72
CA SER A 15 10.27 -4.66 -9.21
C SER A 15 9.85 -4.44 -7.75
N GLU A 16 10.78 -4.02 -6.89
CA GLU A 16 10.49 -3.70 -5.49
C GLU A 16 9.48 -2.55 -5.37
N LEU A 17 9.60 -1.52 -6.23
CA LEU A 17 8.65 -0.42 -6.29
C LEU A 17 7.24 -0.89 -6.67
N SER A 18 7.12 -1.67 -7.76
CA SER A 18 5.83 -2.22 -8.19
C SER A 18 5.17 -3.04 -7.08
N GLN A 19 5.91 -3.98 -6.49
CA GLN A 19 5.41 -4.83 -5.41
C GLN A 19 4.95 -4.02 -4.19
N THR A 20 5.67 -2.95 -3.86
CA THR A 20 5.31 -2.05 -2.75
C THR A 20 3.98 -1.37 -3.01
N ILE A 21 3.80 -0.83 -4.23
CA ILE A 21 2.55 -0.15 -4.61
C ILE A 21 1.40 -1.15 -4.67
N ASP A 22 1.59 -2.31 -5.31
CA ASP A 22 0.57 -3.35 -5.44
C ASP A 22 0.08 -3.86 -4.08
N LYS A 23 1.02 -4.12 -3.16
CA LYS A 23 0.69 -4.54 -1.79
C LYS A 23 -0.14 -3.47 -1.08
N ALA A 24 0.27 -2.20 -1.15
CA ALA A 24 -0.46 -1.10 -0.54
C ALA A 24 -1.86 -0.96 -1.14
N LEU A 25 -1.98 -1.11 -2.45
CA LEU A 25 -3.24 -1.02 -3.17
C LEU A 25 -4.21 -2.14 -2.77
N LEU A 26 -3.71 -3.38 -2.62
CA LEU A 26 -4.50 -4.50 -2.13
C LEU A 26 -4.98 -4.28 -0.69
N GLU A 27 -4.10 -3.84 0.20
CA GLU A 27 -4.45 -3.53 1.58
C GLU A 27 -5.49 -2.42 1.66
N LEU A 28 -5.37 -1.38 0.85
CA LEU A 28 -6.29 -0.26 0.80
C LEU A 28 -7.66 -0.65 0.20
N LYS A 29 -7.69 -1.43 -0.89
CA LYS A 29 -8.93 -2.00 -1.44
C LYS A 29 -9.64 -2.87 -0.41
N LYS A 30 -8.91 -3.70 0.34
CA LYS A 30 -9.47 -4.53 1.43
C LYS A 30 -10.07 -3.64 2.53
N ALA A 31 -9.35 -2.64 3.00
CA ALA A 31 -9.83 -1.73 4.03
C ALA A 31 -11.09 -0.95 3.61
N LEU A 32 -11.14 -0.47 2.36
CA LEU A 32 -12.32 0.22 1.81
C LEU A 32 -13.53 -0.71 1.68
N LEU A 33 -13.32 -1.99 1.31
CA LEU A 33 -14.38 -2.98 1.26
C LEU A 33 -14.94 -3.28 2.66
N GLU A 34 -14.08 -3.47 3.66
CA GLU A 34 -14.50 -3.68 5.05
C GLU A 34 -15.25 -2.47 5.60
N ALA A 35 -14.77 -1.25 5.36
CA ALA A 35 -15.44 -0.01 5.78
C ALA A 35 -16.81 0.19 5.11
N LYS A 36 -16.99 -0.36 3.91
CA LYS A 36 -18.25 -0.28 3.15
C LYS A 36 -19.22 -1.40 3.50
N LYS A 37 -18.84 -2.42 4.28
CA LYS A 37 -19.79 -3.44 4.75
C LYS A 37 -20.81 -2.75 5.67
N PRO A 38 -22.09 -2.66 5.27
CA PRO A 38 -23.11 -2.25 6.21
C PRO A 38 -23.15 -3.33 7.30
N ASN A 39 -23.06 -2.93 8.58
CA ASN A 39 -23.27 -3.82 9.72
C ASN A 39 -24.50 -4.71 9.46
N GLY A 40 -24.27 -5.99 9.15
CA GLY A 40 -25.34 -6.87 8.69
C GLY A 40 -24.85 -8.29 8.56
N ILE A 41 -25.31 -9.14 9.48
CA ILE A 41 -25.08 -10.58 9.60
C ILE A 41 -23.88 -10.94 10.49
N LEU A 42 -24.04 -10.72 11.80
CA LEU A 42 -23.56 -11.70 12.77
C LEU A 42 -24.26 -13.04 12.47
N PRO A 43 -23.55 -14.19 12.39
CA PRO A 43 -24.22 -15.48 12.35
C PRO A 43 -25.02 -15.62 13.64
N GLN A 44 -26.35 -15.60 13.55
CA GLN A 44 -27.22 -16.02 14.64
C GLN A 44 -26.84 -17.45 14.99
N LYS A 45 -26.08 -17.58 16.08
CA LYS A 45 -25.86 -18.83 16.79
C LYS A 45 -27.25 -19.32 17.19
N ARG A 46 -27.81 -20.21 16.38
CA ARG A 46 -29.10 -20.86 16.63
C ARG A 46 -29.07 -21.37 18.06
N ILE A 47 -29.96 -20.81 18.89
CA ILE A 47 -30.22 -21.26 20.24
C ILE A 47 -30.95 -22.59 20.08
N GLY A 48 -30.17 -23.67 19.93
CA GLY A 48 -30.64 -25.03 20.07
C GLY A 48 -30.89 -25.29 21.55
N SER A 49 -32.14 -25.10 21.94
CA SER A 49 -32.72 -25.58 23.19
C SER A 49 -32.59 -27.11 23.27
N SER A 50 -31.67 -27.59 24.11
CA SER A 50 -31.66 -28.99 24.57
C SER A 50 -31.40 -29.02 26.06
N SER A 51 -32.46 -29.40 26.79
CA SER A 51 -32.43 -29.74 28.20
C SER A 51 -31.44 -30.87 28.47
N SER A 52 -30.58 -30.72 29.47
CA SER A 52 -30.00 -31.88 30.16
C SER A 52 -29.67 -31.52 31.61
N LYS A 53 -30.37 -32.19 32.52
CA LYS A 53 -30.14 -32.17 33.96
C LYS A 53 -28.79 -32.83 34.25
N TYR A 54 -27.82 -32.10 34.80
CA TYR A 54 -26.79 -32.70 35.64
C TYR A 54 -26.49 -31.84 36.86
N LYS A 55 -26.47 -32.54 37.99
CA LYS A 55 -26.27 -32.11 39.37
C LYS A 55 -24.82 -32.43 39.71
N GLY A 56 -24.06 -31.47 40.24
CA GLY A 56 -22.88 -31.79 41.03
C GLY A 56 -21.63 -30.94 40.79
N SER A 57 -21.10 -30.48 41.93
CA SER A 57 -19.69 -30.22 42.22
C SER A 57 -19.14 -28.82 41.97
N GLN A 58 -19.00 -28.11 43.10
CA GLN A 58 -18.22 -26.91 43.27
C GLN A 58 -16.74 -27.16 42.97
N ARG A 59 -16.17 -26.35 42.07
CA ARG A 59 -14.79 -25.83 42.18
C ARG A 59 -14.75 -24.42 41.59
N SER A 60 -14.47 -23.45 42.46
CA SER A 60 -14.23 -22.04 42.11
C SER A 60 -12.79 -21.87 41.54
N PRO A 61 -12.35 -20.65 41.15
CA PRO A 61 -11.98 -20.36 39.76
C PRO A 61 -10.50 -19.96 39.62
N ALA A 62 -9.81 -20.39 38.56
CA ALA A 62 -8.51 -19.81 38.25
C ALA A 62 -8.18 -19.90 36.75
N ALA A 63 -7.99 -18.71 36.17
CA ALA A 63 -7.09 -18.44 35.06
C ALA A 63 -7.40 -19.09 33.70
N ILE A 64 -8.43 -18.58 33.02
CA ILE A 64 -8.35 -18.43 31.55
C ILE A 64 -7.47 -17.20 31.31
N LYS A 65 -6.15 -17.40 31.25
CA LYS A 65 -5.21 -16.38 30.75
C LYS A 65 -5.14 -16.51 29.23
N ASN A 66 -5.60 -15.45 28.56
CA ASN A 66 -5.13 -14.97 27.27
C ASN A 66 -5.28 -15.93 26.08
N LEU A 67 -6.49 -15.99 25.53
CA LEU A 67 -6.60 -15.99 24.07
C LEU A 67 -5.99 -14.67 23.60
N GLY A 68 -4.80 -14.74 22.99
CA GLY A 68 -4.12 -13.58 22.42
C GLY A 68 -5.06 -12.84 21.48
N GLU A 69 -5.26 -11.57 21.78
CA GLU A 69 -5.95 -10.61 20.95
C GLU A 69 -5.18 -10.45 19.61
N PRO A 70 -5.87 -10.30 18.47
CA PRO A 70 -5.22 -10.07 17.18
C PRO A 70 -4.74 -8.61 17.06
N GLU A 71 -3.70 -8.21 17.80
CA GLU A 71 -3.18 -6.83 17.80
C GLU A 71 -2.12 -6.55 16.70
N THR A 72 -2.20 -7.15 15.50
CA THR A 72 -1.12 -6.98 14.50
C THR A 72 -1.50 -6.38 13.15
N ASP A 73 -2.78 -6.23 12.81
CA ASP A 73 -3.16 -5.81 11.45
C ASP A 73 -3.15 -4.28 11.24
N THR A 74 -3.49 -3.48 12.25
CA THR A 74 -3.64 -2.01 12.12
C THR A 74 -2.30 -1.29 12.00
N ASN A 75 -1.28 -1.73 12.75
CA ASN A 75 0.07 -1.17 12.66
C ASN A 75 0.74 -1.50 11.33
N SER A 76 0.53 -2.72 10.80
CA SER A 76 1.04 -3.11 9.48
C SER A 76 0.41 -2.25 8.38
N PHE A 77 -0.92 -2.10 8.40
CA PHE A 77 -1.65 -1.28 7.42
C PHE A 77 -1.16 0.18 7.42
N ASN A 78 -1.10 0.81 8.59
CA ASN A 78 -0.66 2.21 8.71
C ASN A 78 0.78 2.40 8.23
N ASN A 79 1.66 1.44 8.50
CA ASN A 79 3.04 1.47 7.99
C ASN A 79 3.08 1.33 6.46
N THR A 80 2.26 0.44 5.89
CA THR A 80 2.14 0.32 4.42
C THR A 80 1.65 1.63 3.80
N MET A 81 0.65 2.29 4.39
CA MET A 81 0.11 3.56 3.88
C MET A 81 1.13 4.71 3.97
N ARG A 82 1.87 4.79 5.08
CA ARG A 82 2.96 5.76 5.24
C ARG A 82 4.06 5.52 4.21
N ASN A 83 4.47 4.27 4.01
CA ASN A 83 5.47 3.92 3.00
C ASN A 83 5.01 4.32 1.60
N LEU A 84 3.75 4.06 1.23
CA LEU A 84 3.19 4.48 -0.05
C LEU A 84 3.18 6.02 -0.15
N ALA A 85 2.75 6.72 0.89
CA ALA A 85 2.75 8.17 0.90
C ALA A 85 4.16 8.76 0.72
N ASP A 86 5.18 8.14 1.32
CA ASP A 86 6.56 8.57 1.15
C ASP A 86 7.07 8.29 -0.27
N VAL A 87 6.67 7.16 -0.88
CA VAL A 87 6.95 6.88 -2.32
C VAL A 87 6.35 7.98 -3.20
N LEU A 88 5.09 8.36 -2.97
CA LEU A 88 4.43 9.40 -3.76
C LEU A 88 5.11 10.77 -3.58
N ASN A 89 5.48 11.14 -2.35
CA ASN A 89 6.18 12.40 -2.08
C ASN A 89 7.55 12.45 -2.77
N VAL A 90 8.32 11.36 -2.72
CA VAL A 90 9.61 11.29 -3.43
C VAL A 90 9.39 11.38 -4.94
N LEU A 91 8.35 10.74 -5.48
CA LEU A 91 8.02 10.81 -6.89
C LEU A 91 7.69 12.24 -7.33
N VAL A 92 6.91 12.98 -6.53
CA VAL A 92 6.56 14.38 -6.80
C VAL A 92 7.80 15.25 -6.91
N VAL A 93 8.75 15.14 -5.97
CA VAL A 93 10.01 15.90 -5.99
C VAL A 93 10.88 15.52 -7.21
N LEU A 94 10.84 14.25 -7.63
CA LEU A 94 11.61 13.81 -8.80
C LEU A 94 10.97 14.27 -10.13
N LEU A 95 9.65 14.37 -10.19
CA LEU A 95 8.92 14.87 -11.37
C LEU A 95 9.01 16.39 -11.50
N ASP A 96 9.02 17.10 -10.36
CA ASP A 96 9.20 18.54 -10.28
C ASP A 96 10.21 18.92 -9.19
N PRO A 97 11.48 19.15 -9.56
CA PRO A 97 12.53 19.50 -8.61
C PRO A 97 12.37 20.91 -8.02
N SER A 98 11.42 21.72 -8.50
CA SER A 98 11.10 23.01 -7.91
C SER A 98 10.23 22.89 -6.66
N LYS A 99 9.66 21.71 -6.38
CA LYS A 99 8.90 21.48 -5.14
C LYS A 99 9.81 21.20 -3.96
N GLU A 100 9.42 21.72 -2.80
CA GLU A 100 10.14 21.49 -1.56
C GLU A 100 10.19 19.99 -1.23
N PRO A 101 11.33 19.49 -0.74
CA PRO A 101 11.42 18.11 -0.27
C PRO A 101 10.42 17.90 0.88
N PRO A 102 9.83 16.69 1.00
CA PRO A 102 8.86 16.42 2.04
C PRO A 102 9.45 16.72 3.43
N THR A 103 8.69 17.45 4.26
CA THR A 103 9.08 17.84 5.63
C THR A 103 9.46 16.64 6.49
N ASN A 104 8.89 15.46 6.20
CA ASN A 104 9.28 14.19 6.81
C ASN A 104 10.07 13.37 5.80
N ARG A 105 11.39 13.32 6.00
CA ARG A 105 12.28 12.45 5.22
C ARG A 105 12.00 10.99 5.60
N PRO A 106 11.81 10.08 4.63
CA PRO A 106 11.56 8.68 4.95
C PRO A 106 12.75 8.08 5.70
N GLU A 107 12.48 7.22 6.68
CA GLU A 107 13.50 6.53 7.47
C GLU A 107 14.39 5.64 6.58
N LYS A 108 13.85 5.14 5.46
CA LYS A 108 14.56 4.35 4.46
C LYS A 108 14.67 5.11 3.14
N PRO A 109 15.85 5.14 2.49
CA PRO A 109 15.98 5.75 1.16
C PRO A 109 15.14 4.98 0.15
N ILE A 110 14.07 5.62 -0.32
CA ILE A 110 13.21 5.10 -1.39
C ILE A 110 13.93 5.34 -2.71
N GLN A 111 14.20 4.26 -3.44
CA GLN A 111 14.80 4.33 -4.76
C GLN A 111 13.71 4.24 -5.82
N ILE A 112 13.61 5.26 -6.68
CA ILE A 112 12.67 5.29 -7.79
C ILE A 112 13.48 5.18 -9.10
N PRO A 113 13.15 4.25 -10.01
CA PRO A 113 13.85 4.15 -11.28
C PRO A 113 13.71 5.44 -12.11
N VAL A 114 14.82 6.00 -12.57
CA VAL A 114 14.82 7.25 -13.35
C VAL A 114 13.99 7.13 -14.63
N ALA A 115 14.05 5.97 -15.29
CA ALA A 115 13.26 5.70 -16.49
C ALA A 115 11.74 5.77 -16.25
N LEU A 116 11.27 5.39 -15.04
CA LEU A 116 9.86 5.54 -14.67
C LEU A 116 9.48 7.02 -14.55
N VAL A 117 10.33 7.84 -13.92
CA VAL A 117 10.10 9.29 -13.76
C VAL A 117 10.02 9.98 -15.11
N ILE A 118 10.98 9.70 -16.01
CA ILE A 118 10.99 10.26 -17.38
C ILE A 118 9.70 9.90 -18.10
N ARG A 119 9.31 8.62 -18.05
CA ARG A 119 8.10 8.13 -18.71
C ARG A 119 6.84 8.79 -18.17
N LEU A 120 6.67 8.88 -16.84
CA LEU A 120 5.52 9.53 -16.24
C LEU A 120 5.45 11.01 -16.60
N ARG A 121 6.59 11.69 -16.65
CA ARG A 121 6.68 13.09 -17.08
C ARG A 121 6.26 13.27 -18.53
N ASP A 122 6.66 12.36 -19.41
CA ASP A 122 6.29 12.39 -20.84
C ASP A 122 4.80 12.06 -21.03
N GLU A 123 4.28 11.06 -20.33
CA GLU A 123 2.87 10.65 -20.36
C GLU A 123 1.94 11.76 -19.84
N ARG A 124 2.38 12.51 -18.83
CA ARG A 124 1.59 13.57 -18.17
C ARG A 124 1.98 14.98 -18.57
N ARG A 125 2.69 15.16 -19.69
CA ARG A 125 3.25 16.47 -20.05
C ARG A 125 2.20 17.58 -20.16
N GLY A 126 0.96 17.27 -20.53
CA GLY A 126 -0.12 18.25 -20.66
C GLY A 126 -0.88 18.56 -19.37
N ASP A 127 -0.84 17.66 -18.39
CA ASP A 127 -1.59 17.71 -17.13
C ASP A 127 -0.69 17.56 -15.90
N LEU A 128 0.62 17.77 -16.05
CA LEU A 128 1.63 17.44 -15.02
C LEU A 128 1.36 18.17 -13.71
N ASP A 129 1.03 19.46 -13.75
CA ASP A 129 0.80 20.25 -12.55
C ASP A 129 -0.38 19.72 -11.74
N TYR A 130 -1.50 19.41 -12.41
CA TYR A 130 -2.67 18.79 -11.80
C TYR A 130 -2.36 17.39 -11.27
N TYR A 131 -1.61 16.59 -12.04
CA TYR A 131 -1.20 15.26 -11.63
C TYR A 131 -0.33 15.31 -10.36
N LEU A 132 0.60 16.26 -10.25
CA LEU A 132 1.44 16.42 -9.07
C LEU A 132 0.64 16.90 -7.85
N GLU A 133 -0.36 17.76 -8.05
CA GLU A 133 -1.26 18.18 -6.99
C GLU A 133 -2.11 17.00 -6.48
N ASP A 134 -2.67 16.20 -7.39
CA ASP A 134 -3.38 14.96 -7.04
C ASP A 134 -2.47 14.01 -6.25
N LEU A 135 -1.22 13.78 -6.69
CA LEU A 135 -0.27 12.93 -5.99
C LEU A 135 0.02 13.42 -4.56
N ASN A 136 0.16 14.74 -4.36
CA ASN A 136 0.36 15.32 -3.03
C ASN A 136 -0.88 15.13 -2.15
N GLN A 137 -2.08 15.41 -2.67
CA GLN A 137 -3.33 15.22 -1.92
C GLN A 137 -3.53 13.75 -1.53
N ILE A 138 -3.19 12.82 -2.43
CA ILE A 138 -3.24 11.38 -2.14
C ILE A 138 -2.24 11.03 -1.04
N ALA A 139 -1.00 11.53 -1.12
CA ALA A 139 0.02 11.28 -0.10
C ALA A 139 -0.41 11.80 1.29
N GLU A 140 -1.05 12.97 1.37
CA GLU A 140 -1.61 13.47 2.63
C GLU A 140 -2.76 12.60 3.14
N ARG A 141 -3.72 12.23 2.26
CA ARG A 141 -4.84 11.35 2.64
C ARG A 141 -4.34 10.00 3.14
N LEU A 142 -3.33 9.41 2.51
CA LEU A 142 -2.73 8.16 2.97
C LEU A 142 -2.13 8.27 4.38
N LYS A 143 -1.60 9.44 4.77
CA LYS A 143 -1.03 9.68 6.10
C LYS A 143 -2.09 9.89 7.19
N TYR A 144 -3.16 10.62 6.88
CA TYR A 144 -4.13 11.07 7.89
C TYR A 144 -5.47 10.32 7.85
N ASN A 145 -5.94 9.91 6.67
CA ASN A 145 -7.23 9.26 6.48
C ASN A 145 -7.24 8.31 5.26
N PRO A 146 -6.60 7.14 5.36
CA PRO A 146 -6.44 6.22 4.22
C PRO A 146 -7.77 5.61 3.73
N THR A 147 -8.82 5.60 4.56
CA THR A 147 -10.16 5.15 4.14
C THR A 147 -10.96 6.24 3.43
N GLY A 148 -10.46 7.49 3.42
CA GLY A 148 -11.07 8.63 2.72
C GLY A 148 -10.64 8.78 1.25
N LEU A 149 -9.84 7.85 0.71
CA LEU A 149 -9.43 7.91 -0.68
C LEU A 149 -10.61 7.72 -1.63
N THR A 150 -10.64 8.54 -2.67
CA THR A 150 -11.68 8.48 -3.72
C THR A 150 -11.36 7.39 -4.75
N ASN A 151 -12.36 7.02 -5.56
CA ASN A 151 -12.12 6.14 -6.71
C ASN A 151 -11.13 6.74 -7.73
N ASN A 152 -11.01 8.07 -7.80
CA ASN A 152 -10.03 8.71 -8.67
C ASN A 152 -8.61 8.53 -8.12
N ASP A 153 -8.44 8.71 -6.81
CA ASP A 153 -7.17 8.49 -6.10
C ASP A 153 -6.67 7.05 -6.33
N LEU A 154 -7.58 6.08 -6.22
CA LEU A 154 -7.30 4.68 -6.51
C LEU A 154 -6.80 4.45 -7.95
N LYS A 155 -7.43 5.08 -8.94
CA LYS A 155 -7.02 4.97 -10.34
C LYS A 155 -5.63 5.53 -10.58
N ILE A 156 -5.28 6.62 -9.89
CA ILE A 156 -3.94 7.23 -9.99
C ILE A 156 -2.88 6.28 -9.42
N ILE A 157 -3.14 5.68 -8.25
CA ILE A 157 -2.23 4.71 -7.63
C ILE A 157 -2.11 3.44 -8.50
N ASP A 158 -3.22 2.94 -9.04
CA ASP A 158 -3.27 1.76 -9.92
C ASP A 158 -2.52 1.99 -11.24
N HIS A 159 -2.65 3.19 -11.82
CA HIS A 159 -1.85 3.62 -12.96
C HIS A 159 -0.36 3.63 -12.63
N LEU A 160 0.02 4.18 -11.47
CA LEU A 160 1.42 4.20 -11.04
C LEU A 160 1.99 2.79 -10.87
N ALA A 161 1.24 1.88 -10.26
CA ALA A 161 1.60 0.47 -10.14
C ALA A 161 1.84 -0.16 -11.52
N SER A 162 0.90 0.03 -12.45
CA SER A 162 0.97 -0.50 -13.82
C SER A 162 2.18 0.05 -14.58
N SER A 163 2.51 1.33 -14.43
CA SER A 163 3.68 1.94 -15.05
C SER A 163 5.00 1.39 -14.46
N ALA A 164 5.05 1.17 -13.14
CA ALA A 164 6.20 0.56 -12.48
C ALA A 164 6.41 -0.90 -12.93
N ASP A 165 5.36 -1.71 -13.00
CA ASP A 165 5.42 -3.10 -13.48
C ASP A 165 5.87 -3.18 -14.94
N THR A 166 5.32 -2.31 -15.80
CA THR A 166 5.74 -2.24 -17.20
C THR A 166 7.23 -1.95 -17.32
N GLN A 167 7.75 -1.04 -16.49
CA GLN A 167 9.18 -0.74 -16.46
C GLN A 167 10.01 -1.94 -16.00
N ALA A 168 9.60 -2.63 -14.94
CA ALA A 168 10.25 -3.85 -14.46
C ALA A 168 10.27 -4.94 -15.55
N THR A 169 9.17 -5.13 -16.26
CA THR A 169 9.06 -6.08 -17.38
C THR A 169 10.00 -5.74 -18.53
N VAL A 170 10.12 -4.46 -18.91
CA VAL A 170 11.05 -4.01 -19.96
C VAL A 170 12.50 -4.30 -19.56
N LEU A 171 12.87 -3.98 -18.31
CA LEU A 171 14.21 -4.22 -17.79
C LEU A 171 14.53 -5.72 -17.69
N PHE A 172 13.58 -6.54 -17.23
CA PHE A 172 13.71 -7.99 -17.20
C PHE A 172 13.95 -8.56 -18.60
N ARG A 173 13.15 -8.17 -19.59
CA ARG A 173 13.35 -8.60 -20.99
C ARG A 173 14.72 -8.18 -21.53
N ARG A 174 15.20 -7.00 -21.15
CA ARG A 174 16.54 -6.52 -21.54
C ARG A 174 17.65 -7.33 -20.88
N LEU A 175 17.47 -7.71 -19.61
CA LEU A 175 18.38 -8.57 -18.86
C LEU A 175 18.47 -9.97 -19.49
N MET A 176 17.32 -10.56 -19.85
CA MET A 176 17.25 -11.91 -20.43
C MET A 176 17.83 -12.03 -21.85
N ARG A 177 18.05 -10.91 -22.55
CA ARG A 177 18.64 -10.88 -23.91
C ARG A 177 20.17 -10.72 -23.89
N ARG A 178 20.78 -10.57 -22.72
CA ARG A 178 22.21 -10.32 -22.52
C ARG A 178 22.88 -11.54 -21.93
#